data_AF-A0A8J6SMI0-F1
#
_entry.id   AF-A0A8J6SMI0-F1
#
_cell.length_a   1.000
_cell.length_b   1.000
_cell.length_c   1.000
_cell.angle_alpha   90.00
_cell.angle_beta   90.00
_cell.angle_gamma   90.00
#
_symmetry.space_group_name_H-M   'P 1'
#
loop_
_entity.id
_entity.type
_entity.pdbx_description
1 polymer ?
#
loop_
_entity_poly.entity_id
_entity_poly.type
_entity_poly.pdbx_seq_one_letter_code
_entity_poly.pdbx_strand_id
1 'polypeptide(L)'
;MACLKPLPLLWLLSLLPLLQSCPAPADATSPATTPAPGTQPYGLDGTFQTEDILTLQYLSFPQSYTAIKDRFGFPAYRDSQADYYKLPNGNWAAIYYDSSGNAIAYSFSDSDGN
;
A
#
# COMPACT_ATOMS: atom_id res chain seq x y z
N MET A 1 6.07 53.69 -34.11
CA MET A 1 5.62 52.30 -34.36
C MET A 1 6.84 51.41 -34.31
N ALA A 2 6.84 50.45 -33.39
CA ALA A 2 8.01 49.72 -32.93
C ALA A 2 8.46 48.63 -33.92
N CYS A 3 9.78 48.54 -34.11
CA CYS A 3 10.48 47.58 -34.96
C CYS A 3 10.67 46.26 -34.19
N LEU A 4 10.06 45.17 -34.66
CA LEU A 4 10.19 43.83 -34.08
C LEU A 4 11.62 43.30 -34.33
N LYS A 5 12.28 42.87 -33.27
CA LYS A 5 13.68 42.41 -33.25
C LYS A 5 13.77 40.93 -33.70
N PRO A 6 14.73 40.54 -34.55
CA PRO A 6 14.89 39.16 -35.00
C PRO A 6 15.55 38.28 -33.92
N LEU A 7 14.94 37.13 -33.62
CA LEU A 7 15.52 36.09 -32.75
C LEU A 7 16.49 35.21 -33.56
N PRO A 8 17.71 34.93 -33.06
CA PRO A 8 18.68 34.15 -33.81
C PRO A 8 18.35 32.65 -33.79
N LEU A 9 18.15 32.14 -35.00
CA LEU A 9 18.02 30.75 -35.40
C LEU A 9 19.40 30.08 -35.38
N LEU A 10 19.92 29.66 -34.21
CA LEU A 10 21.23 28.97 -34.14
C LEU A 10 21.46 28.21 -32.81
N TRP A 11 20.54 27.35 -32.38
CA TRP A 11 20.80 26.34 -31.33
C TRP A 11 19.98 25.07 -31.55
N LEU A 12 20.10 24.46 -32.73
CA LEU A 12 19.74 23.05 -32.95
C LEU A 12 21.03 22.23 -33.02
N LEU A 13 21.06 21.15 -32.23
CA LEU A 13 22.03 20.04 -32.20
C LEU A 13 23.20 20.14 -31.21
N SER A 14 22.94 19.67 -29.99
CA SER A 14 23.85 18.78 -29.23
C SER A 14 22.98 18.02 -28.22
N LEU A 15 22.41 16.87 -28.61
CA LEU A 15 22.98 15.54 -28.36
C LEU A 15 23.28 15.27 -26.88
N LEU A 16 22.26 14.82 -26.15
CA LEU A 16 22.14 13.50 -25.54
C LEU A 16 20.99 13.59 -24.53
N PRO A 17 20.01 12.66 -24.52
CA PRO A 17 19.19 12.53 -23.35
C PRO A 17 20.14 12.13 -22.22
N LEU A 18 20.23 12.97 -21.20
CA LEU A 18 20.56 12.50 -19.87
C LEU A 18 19.53 11.40 -19.57
N LEU A 19 19.88 10.15 -19.88
CA LEU A 19 19.40 9.00 -19.12
C LEU A 19 19.91 9.26 -17.70
N GLN A 20 19.21 10.13 -16.98
CA GLN A 20 19.18 10.09 -15.54
C GLN A 20 18.82 8.66 -15.24
N SER A 21 19.83 7.90 -14.82
CA SER A 21 19.64 6.62 -14.18
C SER A 21 18.79 6.93 -12.97
N CYS A 22 17.47 6.86 -13.17
CA CYS A 22 16.52 6.82 -12.09
C CYS A 22 17.02 5.65 -11.24
N PRO A 23 17.45 5.86 -9.98
CA PRO A 23 17.77 4.73 -9.14
C PRO A 23 16.52 3.86 -9.19
N ALA A 24 16.67 2.62 -9.65
CA ALA A 24 15.61 1.62 -9.57
C ALA A 24 15.05 1.73 -8.15
N PRO A 25 13.72 1.85 -7.97
CA PRO A 25 13.17 1.86 -6.63
C PRO A 25 13.75 0.64 -5.93
N ALA A 26 14.50 0.90 -4.85
CA ALA A 26 15.03 -0.13 -3.98
C ALA A 26 13.90 -1.11 -3.75
N ASP A 27 14.14 -2.37 -4.15
CA ASP A 27 13.26 -3.53 -4.04
C ASP A 27 12.11 -3.21 -3.08
N ALA A 28 11.01 -2.66 -3.62
CA ALA A 28 9.84 -2.31 -2.83
C ALA A 28 9.17 -3.64 -2.57
N THR A 29 9.78 -4.41 -1.67
CA THR A 29 9.23 -5.66 -1.17
C THR A 29 7.87 -5.28 -0.65
N SER A 30 6.83 -5.67 -1.40
CA SER A 30 5.46 -5.44 -1.00
C SER A 30 5.33 -5.88 0.46
N PRO A 31 4.74 -5.06 1.33
CA PRO A 31 4.63 -5.42 2.73
C PRO A 31 3.91 -6.77 2.84
N ALA A 32 4.35 -7.58 3.80
CA ALA A 32 3.91 -8.96 3.90
C ALA A 32 2.42 -9.02 4.23
N THR A 33 1.65 -9.77 3.43
CA THR A 33 0.20 -9.94 3.64
C THR A 33 -0.15 -11.05 4.63
N THR A 34 0.84 -11.85 5.04
CA THR A 34 0.70 -12.90 6.05
C THR A 34 1.45 -12.51 7.33
N PRO A 35 0.95 -12.91 8.52
CA PRO A 35 1.70 -12.72 9.75
C PRO A 35 3.05 -13.43 9.66
N ALA A 36 4.13 -12.74 10.03
CA ALA A 36 5.44 -13.37 10.12
C ALA A 36 5.45 -14.51 11.17
N PRO A 37 6.29 -15.56 10.98
CA PRO A 37 6.47 -16.58 11.99
C PRO A 37 6.90 -15.96 13.33
N GLY A 38 6.19 -16.29 14.41
CA GLY A 38 6.46 -15.75 15.74
C GLY A 38 5.73 -14.45 16.08
N THR A 39 4.93 -13.88 15.17
CA THR A 39 4.02 -12.77 15.49
C THR A 39 3.03 -13.22 16.57
N GLN A 40 2.97 -12.46 17.66
CA GLN A 40 2.09 -12.79 18.77
C GLN A 40 0.63 -12.55 18.38
N PRO A 41 -0.29 -13.50 18.65
CA PRO A 41 -1.70 -13.30 18.36
C PRO A 41 -2.24 -12.13 19.18
N TYR A 42 -3.16 -11.38 18.58
CA TYR A 42 -3.87 -10.30 19.27
C TYR A 42 -4.86 -10.84 20.32
N GLY A 43 -5.13 -12.15 20.31
CA GLY A 43 -5.98 -12.84 21.27
C GLY A 43 -7.45 -13.01 20.84
N LEU A 44 -7.79 -12.60 19.61
CA LEU A 44 -9.11 -12.76 18.99
C LEU A 44 -8.99 -13.50 17.66
N ASP A 45 -10.10 -14.08 17.19
CA ASP A 45 -10.10 -14.90 15.96
C ASP A 45 -9.77 -14.09 14.71
N GLY A 46 -10.14 -12.80 14.71
CA GLY A 46 -9.80 -11.82 13.68
C GLY A 46 -10.19 -12.23 12.28
N THR A 47 -11.40 -12.75 12.12
CA THR A 47 -11.89 -13.31 10.85
C THR A 47 -12.73 -12.27 10.11
N PHE A 48 -12.43 -12.05 8.84
CA PHE A 48 -13.30 -11.31 7.93
C PHE A 48 -14.43 -12.19 7.42
N GLN A 49 -15.62 -11.62 7.41
CA GLN A 49 -16.75 -12.14 6.65
C GLN A 49 -16.69 -11.68 5.20
N THR A 50 -17.48 -12.29 4.32
CA THR A 50 -17.53 -11.90 2.90
C THR A 50 -17.89 -10.43 2.70
N GLU A 51 -18.74 -9.87 3.56
CA GLU A 51 -19.10 -8.46 3.55
C GLU A 51 -17.96 -7.52 3.97
N ASP A 52 -17.08 -7.98 4.86
CA ASP A 52 -15.88 -7.23 5.28
C ASP A 52 -14.87 -7.14 4.15
N ILE A 53 -14.69 -8.23 3.39
CA ILE A 53 -13.81 -8.27 2.23
C ILE A 53 -14.24 -7.24 1.19
N LEU A 54 -15.53 -7.24 0.82
CA LEU A 54 -16.08 -6.26 -0.12
C LEU A 54 -15.95 -4.85 0.43
N THR A 55 -16.26 -4.66 1.70
CA THR A 55 -16.11 -3.37 2.38
C THR A 55 -14.67 -2.85 2.28
N LEU A 56 -13.68 -3.70 2.54
CA LEU A 56 -12.27 -3.33 2.48
C LEU A 56 -11.84 -2.96 1.05
N GLN A 57 -12.34 -3.67 0.04
CA GLN A 57 -12.06 -3.38 -1.38
C GLN A 57 -12.54 -2.00 -1.83
N TYR A 58 -13.67 -1.54 -1.29
CA TYR A 58 -14.24 -0.23 -1.61
C TYR A 58 -13.93 0.86 -0.57
N LEU A 59 -13.13 0.53 0.45
CA LEU A 59 -12.76 1.48 1.48
C LEU A 59 -11.85 2.55 0.89
N SER A 60 -12.20 3.82 1.09
CA SER A 60 -11.35 4.94 0.69
C SER A 60 -10.28 5.18 1.74
N PHE A 61 -9.01 5.04 1.37
CA PHE A 61 -7.87 5.32 2.23
C PHE A 61 -7.41 6.79 2.08
N PRO A 62 -6.82 7.40 3.12
CA PRO A 62 -6.48 6.82 4.42
C PRO A 62 -7.68 6.74 5.39
N GLN A 63 -7.59 5.84 6.37
CA GLN A 63 -8.57 5.68 7.46
C GLN A 63 -7.87 5.68 8.81
N SER A 64 -8.46 6.29 9.84
CA SER A 64 -7.90 6.22 11.19
C SER A 64 -7.93 4.78 11.73
N TYR A 65 -7.00 4.44 12.62
CA TYR A 65 -7.02 3.14 13.29
C TYR A 65 -8.37 2.84 13.97
N THR A 66 -8.96 3.83 14.65
CA THR A 66 -10.27 3.67 15.29
C THR A 66 -11.36 3.34 14.29
N ALA A 67 -11.37 3.98 13.11
CA ALA A 67 -12.36 3.68 12.07
C ALA A 67 -12.22 2.25 11.50
N ILE A 68 -10.99 1.76 11.33
CA ILE A 68 -10.74 0.36 10.94
C ILE A 68 -11.25 -0.59 12.02
N LYS A 69 -10.85 -0.37 13.27
CA LYS A 69 -11.25 -1.20 14.41
C LYS A 69 -12.76 -1.24 14.60
N ASP A 70 -13.43 -0.10 14.48
CA ASP A 70 -14.87 -0.02 14.69
C ASP A 70 -15.66 -0.69 13.55
N ARG A 71 -15.07 -0.77 12.35
CA ARG A 71 -15.70 -1.40 11.19
C ARG A 71 -15.45 -2.90 11.10
N PHE A 72 -14.22 -3.35 11.34
CA PHE A 72 -13.81 -4.73 11.13
C PHE A 72 -13.50 -5.50 12.42
N GLY A 73 -13.55 -4.83 13.57
CA GLY A 73 -13.15 -5.40 14.84
C GLY A 73 -11.64 -5.47 15.01
N PHE A 74 -11.19 -6.41 15.85
CA PHE A 74 -9.78 -6.60 16.14
C PHE A 74 -9.15 -7.66 15.23
N PRO A 75 -7.88 -7.48 14.86
CA PRO A 75 -7.19 -8.45 14.00
C PRO A 75 -6.87 -9.75 14.73
N ALA A 76 -6.48 -10.77 13.98
CA ALA A 76 -5.98 -12.03 14.52
C ALA A 76 -4.53 -11.87 15.00
N TYR A 77 -3.74 -11.12 14.23
CA TYR A 77 -2.36 -10.77 14.53
C TYR A 77 -2.12 -9.29 14.24
N ARG A 78 -1.17 -8.69 14.95
CA ARG A 78 -0.73 -7.32 14.73
C ARG A 78 0.78 -7.23 14.87
N ASP A 79 1.40 -6.42 14.02
CA ASP A 79 2.76 -5.93 14.22
C ASP A 79 2.80 -4.39 14.22
N SER A 80 3.99 -3.79 14.06
CA SER A 80 4.19 -2.35 14.08
C SER A 80 3.69 -1.62 12.82
N GLN A 81 3.35 -2.35 11.77
CA GLN A 81 3.02 -1.82 10.44
C GLN A 81 1.68 -2.34 9.93
N ALA A 82 1.17 -3.46 10.44
CA ALA A 82 0.02 -4.14 9.86
C ALA A 82 -0.89 -4.83 10.88
N ASP A 83 -2.17 -4.88 10.49
CA ASP A 83 -3.19 -5.73 11.07
C ASP A 83 -3.52 -6.88 10.13
N TYR A 84 -3.52 -8.10 10.65
CA TYR A 84 -3.76 -9.31 9.87
C TYR A 84 -5.09 -9.96 10.27
N TYR A 85 -5.93 -10.19 9.27
CA TYR A 85 -7.24 -10.82 9.40
C TYR A 85 -7.29 -12.12 8.60
N LYS A 86 -7.94 -13.15 9.16
CA LYS A 86 -8.17 -14.42 8.48
C LYS A 86 -9.34 -14.29 7.51
N LEU A 87 -9.17 -14.80 6.31
CA LEU A 87 -10.24 -14.93 5.32
C LEU A 87 -10.91 -16.32 5.43
N PRO A 88 -12.18 -16.47 5.03
CA PRO A 88 -12.88 -17.76 5.11
C PRO A 88 -12.26 -18.87 4.25
N ASN A 89 -11.47 -18.51 3.23
CA ASN A 89 -10.77 -19.43 2.35
C ASN A 89 -9.40 -19.89 2.90
N GLY A 90 -9.02 -19.46 4.10
CA GLY A 90 -7.72 -19.76 4.71
C GLY A 90 -6.60 -18.80 4.34
N ASN A 91 -6.85 -17.83 3.46
CA ASN A 91 -5.90 -16.76 3.14
C ASN A 91 -5.93 -15.66 4.22
N TRP A 92 -5.10 -14.65 4.02
CA TRP A 92 -4.99 -13.50 4.90
C TRP A 92 -5.34 -12.19 4.18
N ALA A 93 -5.88 -11.25 4.94
CA ALA A 93 -5.94 -9.85 4.58
C ALA A 93 -5.03 -9.07 5.52
N ALA A 94 -4.23 -8.15 4.98
CA ALA A 94 -3.42 -7.24 5.77
C ALA A 94 -3.88 -5.80 5.52
N ILE A 95 -4.02 -5.03 6.59
CA ILE A 95 -4.24 -3.57 6.54
C ILE A 95 -2.99 -2.89 7.06
N TYR A 96 -2.39 -2.02 6.25
CA TYR A 96 -1.11 -1.37 6.54
C TYR A 96 -1.30 0.04 7.09
N TYR A 97 -0.49 0.38 8.08
CA TYR A 97 -0.53 1.66 8.79
C TYR A 97 0.72 2.50 8.51
N ASP A 98 0.53 3.81 8.39
CA ASP A 98 1.62 4.78 8.42
C ASP A 98 2.15 4.99 9.85
N SER A 99 3.23 5.77 9.98
CA SER A 99 3.81 6.13 11.27
C SER A 99 2.90 6.99 12.17
N SER A 100 1.83 7.55 11.61
CA SER A 100 0.82 8.32 12.35
C SER A 100 -0.35 7.45 12.83
N GLY A 101 -0.35 6.15 12.51
CA GLY A 101 -1.40 5.21 12.88
C GLY A 101 -2.64 5.27 11.96
N ASN A 102 -2.52 5.83 10.76
CA ASN A 102 -3.58 5.76 9.76
C ASN A 102 -3.37 4.56 8.86
N ALA A 103 -4.42 3.78 8.63
CA ALA A 103 -4.42 2.78 7.60
C ALA A 103 -4.33 3.49 6.23
N ILE A 104 -3.39 3.04 5.40
CA ILE A 104 -3.06 3.66 4.11
C ILE A 104 -3.24 2.73 2.92
N ALA A 105 -3.22 1.42 3.16
CA ALA A 105 -3.34 0.40 2.13
C ALA A 105 -3.85 -0.91 2.72
N TYR A 106 -4.21 -1.84 1.84
CA TYR A 106 -4.47 -3.22 2.20
C TYR A 106 -3.92 -4.17 1.12
N SER A 107 -3.78 -5.43 1.46
CA SER A 107 -3.55 -6.51 0.50
C SER A 107 -4.27 -7.79 0.93
N PHE A 108 -4.50 -8.68 -0.03
CA PHE A 108 -4.93 -10.05 0.22
C PHE A 108 -3.80 -10.99 -0.16
N SER A 109 -3.58 -12.03 0.65
CA SER A 109 -2.66 -13.09 0.27
C SER A 109 -3.28 -13.83 -0.89
N ASP A 110 -2.55 -13.90 -1.99
CA ASP A 110 -2.88 -14.83 -3.05
C ASP A 110 -2.86 -16.25 -2.48
N SER A 111 -3.84 -17.05 -2.87
CA SER A 111 -3.95 -18.45 -2.45
C SER A 111 -2.82 -19.32 -3.05
N ASP A 112 -2.01 -18.77 -3.94
CA ASP A 112 -1.14 -19.53 -4.83
C ASP A 112 0.33 -19.25 -4.53
N GLY A 113 0.82 -19.88 -3.47
CA GLY A 113 2.22 -20.27 -3.40
C GLY A 113 2.46 -21.44 -4.35
N ASN A 114 2.81 -21.15 -5.61
CA ASN A 114 3.45 -22.12 -6.49
C ASN A 114 4.67 -21.52 -7.18
#